data_AF-G1MXF2-F1
#
_entry.id   AF-G1MXF2-F1
#
_cell.length_a   1.000
_cell.length_b   1.000
_cell.length_c   1.000
_cell.angle_alpha   90.00
_cell.angle_beta   90.00
_cell.angle_gamma   90.00
#
_symmetry.space_group_name_H-M   'P 1'
#
loop_
_entity.id
_entity.type
_entity.pdbx_description
1 polymer ?
#
loop_
_entity_poly.entity_id
_entity_poly.type
_entity_poly.pdbx_seq_one_letter_code
_entity_poly.pdbx_strand_id
1 'polypeptide(L)'
;EAIICYTKAINLDPQRLYEQRAEAFLQLCDFQSAKLNLMKALALAPAQEQHCLARLALVLDLQGQSLLNQELYSEALEAFTQAAELQLPIALSLSCSILCLAALGEFPEFLRMLNRELEEDVRNPDIYVLRAFFYKRFGQLALCHQDIQRALKLEPQHRAAQALWQRLLRQGQEAKAQAVLKALCGDLRGALYEISFATESDPLAAEFFTLR
;
A
#
# COMPACT_ATOMS: atom_id res chain seq x y z
N GLU A 1 -33.08 -15.02 -7.60
CA GLU A 1 -33.61 -16.36 -7.98
C GLU A 1 -32.53 -17.45 -8.00
N ALA A 2 -31.37 -17.22 -8.63
CA ALA A 2 -30.28 -18.20 -8.71
C ALA A 2 -29.84 -18.81 -7.35
N ILE A 3 -29.65 -17.99 -6.31
CA ILE A 3 -29.25 -18.46 -4.96
C ILE A 3 -30.24 -19.48 -4.39
N ILE A 4 -31.55 -19.25 -4.58
CA ILE A 4 -32.60 -20.16 -4.09
C ILE A 4 -32.54 -21.48 -4.86
N CYS A 5 -32.37 -21.44 -6.18
CA CYS A 5 -32.21 -22.62 -7.02
C CYS A 5 -30.99 -23.44 -6.58
N TYR A 6 -29.84 -22.81 -6.41
CA TYR A 6 -28.63 -23.49 -5.94
C TYR A 6 -28.78 -24.05 -4.53
N THR A 7 -29.47 -23.34 -3.63
CA THR A 7 -29.72 -23.83 -2.26
C THR A 7 -30.53 -25.12 -2.26
N LYS A 8 -31.56 -25.20 -3.12
CA LYS A 8 -32.38 -26.41 -3.26
C LYS A 8 -31.61 -27.57 -3.92
N ALA A 9 -30.74 -27.25 -4.87
CA ALA A 9 -29.98 -28.24 -5.63
C ALA A 9 -28.68 -28.70 -4.95
N ILE A 10 -28.29 -28.10 -3.82
CA ILE A 10 -26.92 -28.21 -3.29
C ILE A 10 -26.45 -29.63 -3.00
N ASN A 11 -27.38 -30.56 -2.75
CA ASN A 11 -27.05 -31.96 -2.49
C ASN A 11 -26.65 -32.75 -3.75
N LEU A 12 -26.88 -32.21 -4.95
CA LEU A 12 -26.57 -32.88 -6.22
C LEU A 12 -25.08 -32.81 -6.57
N ASP A 13 -24.50 -31.61 -6.44
CA ASP A 13 -23.07 -31.34 -6.65
C ASP A 13 -22.66 -30.22 -5.69
N PRO A 14 -22.40 -30.55 -4.41
CA PRO A 14 -22.21 -29.55 -3.37
C PRO A 14 -21.08 -28.58 -3.68
N GLN A 15 -19.93 -29.08 -4.16
CA GLN A 15 -18.76 -28.26 -4.42
C GLN A 15 -19.07 -27.18 -5.48
N ARG A 16 -19.48 -27.62 -6.67
CA ARG A 16 -19.77 -26.71 -7.79
C ARG A 16 -20.88 -25.72 -7.44
N LEU A 17 -21.90 -26.18 -6.71
CA LEU A 17 -23.03 -25.33 -6.33
C LEU A 17 -22.66 -24.32 -5.22
N TYR A 18 -21.72 -24.64 -4.32
CA TYR A 18 -21.16 -23.65 -3.41
C TYR A 18 -20.39 -22.56 -4.16
N GLU A 19 -19.58 -22.90 -5.16
CA GLU A 19 -18.89 -21.91 -6.00
C GLU A 19 -19.87 -21.02 -6.78
N GLN A 20 -20.88 -21.62 -7.41
CA GLN A 20 -21.90 -20.88 -8.16
C GLN A 20 -22.76 -19.98 -7.25
N ARG A 21 -23.01 -20.40 -6.00
CA ARG A 21 -23.64 -19.55 -4.98
C ARG A 21 -22.75 -18.40 -4.58
N ALA A 22 -21.46 -18.65 -4.37
CA ALA A 22 -20.52 -17.59 -4.04
C ALA A 22 -20.49 -16.52 -5.13
N GLU A 23 -20.46 -16.92 -6.39
CA GLU A 23 -20.55 -15.99 -7.53
C GLU A 23 -21.84 -15.18 -7.48
N ALA A 24 -22.99 -15.84 -7.27
CA ALA A 24 -24.27 -15.13 -7.18
C ALA A 24 -24.33 -14.12 -6.01
N PHE A 25 -23.69 -14.43 -4.87
CA PHE A 25 -23.57 -13.48 -3.76
C PHE A 25 -22.59 -12.34 -4.06
N LEU A 26 -21.50 -12.61 -4.77
CA LEU A 26 -20.54 -11.60 -5.20
C LEU A 26 -21.20 -10.57 -6.13
N GLN A 27 -22.07 -11.01 -7.06
CA GLN A 27 -22.85 -10.12 -7.92
C GLN A 27 -23.85 -9.24 -7.15
N LEU A 28 -24.21 -9.61 -5.91
CA LEU A 28 -25.02 -8.81 -5.00
C LEU A 28 -24.18 -7.96 -4.04
N CYS A 29 -22.85 -7.97 -4.19
CA CYS A 29 -21.89 -7.38 -3.25
C CYS A 29 -22.02 -7.91 -1.81
N ASP A 30 -22.62 -9.10 -1.63
CA ASP A 30 -22.63 -9.79 -0.34
C ASP A 30 -21.34 -10.60 -0.19
N PHE A 31 -20.26 -9.87 0.13
CA PHE A 31 -18.92 -10.44 0.24
C PHE A 31 -18.81 -11.48 1.36
N GLN A 32 -19.55 -11.31 2.45
CA GLN A 32 -19.56 -12.25 3.58
C GLN A 32 -20.14 -13.60 3.16
N SER A 33 -21.31 -13.60 2.51
CA SER A 33 -21.90 -14.84 1.99
C SER A 33 -21.04 -15.44 0.89
N ALA A 34 -20.46 -14.64 0.00
CA ALA A 34 -19.56 -15.12 -1.04
C ALA A 34 -18.34 -15.87 -0.44
N LYS A 35 -17.66 -15.27 0.54
CA LYS A 35 -16.53 -15.87 1.27
C LYS A 35 -16.92 -17.20 1.93
N LEU A 36 -18.04 -17.23 2.67
CA LEU A 36 -18.49 -18.45 3.35
C LEU A 36 -18.76 -19.60 2.38
N ASN A 37 -19.35 -19.33 1.21
CA ASN A 37 -19.61 -20.37 0.22
C ASN A 37 -18.31 -20.84 -0.45
N LEU A 38 -17.34 -19.96 -0.73
CA LEU A 38 -16.02 -20.37 -1.23
C LEU A 38 -15.24 -21.22 -0.23
N MET A 39 -15.29 -20.90 1.07
CA MET A 39 -14.67 -21.71 2.11
C MET A 39 -15.29 -23.12 2.19
N LYS A 40 -16.61 -23.22 2.00
CA LYS A 40 -17.29 -24.52 1.93
C LYS A 40 -16.91 -25.31 0.68
N ALA A 41 -16.80 -24.66 -0.48
CA ALA A 41 -16.33 -25.29 -1.70
C ALA A 41 -14.90 -25.83 -1.55
N LEU A 42 -14.00 -25.01 -0.97
CA LEU A 42 -12.62 -25.38 -0.68
C LEU A 42 -12.53 -26.62 0.21
N ALA A 43 -13.32 -26.67 1.29
CA ALA A 43 -13.32 -27.81 2.22
C ALA A 43 -13.79 -29.13 1.59
N LEU A 44 -14.57 -29.06 0.49
CA LEU A 44 -15.13 -30.23 -0.18
C LEU A 44 -14.24 -30.75 -1.32
N ALA A 45 -13.31 -29.96 -1.84
CA ALA A 45 -12.49 -30.32 -2.99
C ALA A 45 -11.07 -29.76 -2.93
N PRO A 46 -10.16 -30.43 -2.19
CA PRO A 46 -8.76 -30.02 -2.11
C PRO A 46 -8.04 -30.06 -3.47
N ALA A 47 -8.53 -30.85 -4.43
CA ALA A 47 -7.97 -30.90 -5.78
C ALA A 47 -8.13 -29.60 -6.59
N GLN A 48 -9.06 -28.70 -6.21
CA GLN A 48 -9.29 -27.40 -6.84
C GLN A 48 -8.95 -26.23 -5.90
N GLU A 49 -8.18 -26.51 -4.85
CA GLU A 49 -7.80 -25.56 -3.80
C GLU A 49 -7.27 -24.24 -4.37
N GLN A 50 -6.34 -24.31 -5.33
CA GLN A 50 -5.76 -23.11 -5.94
C GLN A 50 -6.81 -22.19 -6.59
N HIS A 51 -7.85 -22.76 -7.23
CA HIS A 51 -8.92 -21.99 -7.85
C HIS A 51 -9.80 -21.30 -6.80
N CYS A 52 -10.20 -22.04 -5.78
CA CYS A 52 -11.02 -21.51 -4.68
C CYS A 52 -10.27 -20.43 -3.89
N LEU A 53 -8.98 -20.61 -3.63
CA LEU A 53 -8.13 -19.59 -2.99
C LEU A 53 -8.00 -18.34 -3.86
N ALA A 54 -7.80 -18.49 -5.17
CA ALA A 54 -7.79 -17.37 -6.11
C ALA A 54 -9.10 -16.57 -6.11
N ARG A 55 -10.23 -17.26 -6.11
CA ARG A 55 -11.54 -16.62 -6.01
C ARG A 55 -11.76 -15.96 -4.66
N LEU A 56 -11.30 -16.58 -3.58
CA LEU A 56 -11.44 -16.03 -2.23
C LEU A 56 -10.61 -14.74 -2.06
N ALA A 57 -9.39 -14.72 -2.58
CA ALA A 57 -8.56 -13.51 -2.60
C ALA A 57 -9.24 -12.35 -3.35
N LEU A 58 -9.86 -12.63 -4.50
CA LEU A 58 -10.61 -11.63 -5.25
C LEU A 58 -11.81 -11.08 -4.46
N VAL A 59 -12.57 -11.95 -3.77
CA VAL A 59 -13.71 -11.52 -2.94
C VAL A 59 -13.24 -10.61 -1.81
N LEU A 60 -12.13 -10.96 -1.14
CA LEU A 60 -11.53 -10.16 -0.07
C LEU A 60 -11.02 -8.80 -0.59
N ASP A 61 -10.41 -8.77 -1.76
CA ASP A 61 -9.94 -7.51 -2.38
C ASP A 61 -11.10 -6.58 -2.72
N LEU A 62 -12.18 -7.10 -3.31
CA LEU A 62 -13.40 -6.33 -3.59
C LEU A 62 -14.10 -5.85 -2.32
N GLN A 63 -14.10 -6.68 -1.26
CA GLN A 63 -14.59 -6.28 0.05
C GLN A 63 -13.76 -5.12 0.62
N GLY A 64 -12.43 -5.22 0.57
CA GLY A 64 -11.51 -4.17 1.00
C GLY A 64 -11.75 -2.87 0.25
N GLN A 65 -11.94 -2.91 -1.07
CA GLN A 65 -12.25 -1.73 -1.88
C GLN A 65 -13.59 -1.10 -1.50
N SER A 66 -14.62 -1.92 -1.24
CA SER A 66 -15.92 -1.43 -0.78
C SER A 66 -15.83 -0.75 0.58
N LEU A 67 -15.08 -1.32 1.52
CA LEU A 67 -14.87 -0.76 2.86
C LEU A 67 -14.04 0.53 2.80
N LEU A 68 -13.03 0.57 1.94
CA LEU A 68 -12.23 1.77 1.67
C LEU A 68 -13.11 2.92 1.16
N ASN A 69 -14.03 2.65 0.24
CA ASN A 69 -15.00 3.65 -0.26
C ASN A 69 -15.97 4.14 0.82
N GLN A 70 -16.16 3.36 1.88
CA GLN A 70 -16.96 3.72 3.06
C GLN A 70 -16.11 4.37 4.17
N GLU A 71 -14.82 4.61 3.91
CA GLU A 71 -13.85 5.15 4.87
C GLU A 71 -13.64 4.27 6.12
N LEU A 72 -13.99 2.98 6.03
CA LEU A 72 -13.77 1.98 7.08
C LEU A 72 -12.36 1.40 6.94
N TYR A 73 -11.35 2.23 7.20
CA TYR A 73 -9.96 1.94 6.87
C TYR A 73 -9.37 0.73 7.60
N SER A 74 -9.76 0.47 8.85
CA SER A 74 -9.28 -0.69 9.62
C SER A 74 -9.79 -2.00 9.04
N GLU A 75 -11.08 -2.08 8.76
CA GLU A 75 -11.73 -3.26 8.20
C GLU A 75 -11.30 -3.49 6.75
N ALA A 76 -11.11 -2.41 5.99
CA ALA A 76 -10.55 -2.46 4.64
C ALA A 76 -9.14 -3.05 4.67
N LEU A 77 -8.29 -2.59 5.59
CA LEU A 77 -6.95 -3.12 5.76
C LEU A 77 -6.96 -4.61 6.08
N GLU A 78 -7.80 -5.07 7.02
CA GLU A 78 -7.94 -6.50 7.34
C GLU A 78 -8.37 -7.34 6.14
N ALA A 79 -9.26 -6.82 5.30
CA ALA A 79 -9.68 -7.51 4.09
C ALA A 79 -8.52 -7.63 3.07
N PHE A 80 -7.76 -6.55 2.88
CA PHE A 80 -6.60 -6.55 1.98
C PHE A 80 -5.45 -7.44 2.49
N THR A 81 -5.19 -7.49 3.80
CA THR A 81 -4.17 -8.36 4.38
C THR A 81 -4.55 -9.83 4.23
N GLN A 82 -5.81 -10.20 4.52
CA GLN A 82 -6.29 -11.56 4.27
C GLN A 82 -6.19 -11.93 2.79
N ALA A 83 -6.44 -11.00 1.86
CA ALA A 83 -6.28 -11.26 0.42
C ALA A 83 -4.80 -11.52 0.05
N ALA A 84 -3.87 -10.78 0.65
CA ALA A 84 -2.43 -10.94 0.42
C ALA A 84 -1.87 -12.25 0.99
N GLU A 85 -2.34 -12.68 2.16
CA GLU A 85 -1.96 -13.96 2.80
C GLU A 85 -2.30 -15.19 1.94
N LEU A 86 -3.30 -15.07 1.05
CA LEU A 86 -3.68 -16.13 0.11
C LEU A 86 -2.73 -16.24 -1.10
N GLN A 87 -1.60 -15.51 -1.10
CA GLN A 87 -0.48 -15.63 -2.04
C GLN A 87 -0.84 -15.49 -3.52
N LEU A 88 -1.81 -14.61 -3.85
CA LEU A 88 -1.99 -14.16 -5.23
C LEU A 88 -1.36 -12.78 -5.45
N PRO A 89 -0.60 -12.60 -6.54
CA PRO A 89 0.03 -11.33 -6.88
C PRO A 89 -1.02 -10.33 -7.34
N ILE A 90 -1.72 -9.70 -6.40
CA ILE A 90 -2.64 -8.61 -6.67
C ILE A 90 -1.92 -7.32 -6.27
N ALA A 91 -1.20 -6.71 -7.22
CA ALA A 91 -0.51 -5.42 -7.04
C ALA A 91 -1.44 -4.28 -6.57
N LEU A 92 -2.75 -4.44 -6.75
CA LEU A 92 -3.80 -3.54 -6.25
C LEU A 92 -3.95 -3.56 -4.72
N SER A 93 -3.84 -4.72 -4.07
CA SER A 93 -4.03 -4.87 -2.61
C SER A 93 -2.98 -4.09 -1.81
N LEU A 94 -1.73 -4.04 -2.29
CA LEU A 94 -0.67 -3.25 -1.66
C LEU A 94 -1.03 -1.76 -1.64
N SER A 95 -1.39 -1.20 -2.81
CA SER A 95 -1.76 0.22 -2.99
C SER A 95 -2.94 0.65 -2.11
N CYS A 96 -3.91 -0.23 -1.92
CA CYS A 96 -5.06 0.04 -1.06
C CYS A 96 -4.74 -0.13 0.43
N SER A 97 -3.95 -1.14 0.81
CA SER A 97 -3.44 -1.29 2.19
C SER A 97 -2.64 -0.06 2.65
N ILE A 98 -1.82 0.48 1.74
CA ILE A 98 -1.08 1.75 1.91
C ILE A 98 -2.03 2.90 2.21
N LEU A 99 -3.11 3.04 1.44
CA LEU A 99 -4.08 4.12 1.63
C LEU A 99 -4.80 3.99 2.98
N CYS A 100 -5.20 2.78 3.36
CA CYS A 100 -5.81 2.50 4.66
C CYS A 100 -4.88 2.87 5.83
N LEU A 101 -3.62 2.43 5.78
CA LEU A 101 -2.65 2.71 6.84
C LEU A 101 -2.29 4.18 6.95
N ALA A 102 -2.23 4.89 5.82
CA ALA A 102 -2.06 6.34 5.81
C ALA A 102 -3.27 7.07 6.44
N ALA A 103 -4.49 6.60 6.20
CA ALA A 103 -5.72 7.17 6.77
C ALA A 103 -5.85 6.88 8.27
N LEU A 104 -5.38 5.72 8.74
CA LEU A 104 -5.40 5.35 10.16
C LEU A 104 -4.31 6.02 10.99
N GLY A 105 -3.30 6.63 10.36
CA GLY A 105 -2.15 7.20 11.08
C GLY A 105 -1.22 6.15 11.71
N GLU A 106 -1.40 4.87 11.36
CA GLU A 106 -0.66 3.69 11.85
C GLU A 106 0.71 3.56 11.16
N PHE A 107 1.50 4.64 11.19
CA PHE A 107 2.80 4.69 10.54
C PHE A 107 3.83 3.64 11.03
N PRO A 108 3.96 3.35 12.34
CA PRO A 108 4.92 2.36 12.83
C PRO A 108 4.63 0.93 12.35
N GLU A 109 3.36 0.53 12.34
CA GLU A 109 2.95 -0.81 11.92
C GLU A 109 3.15 -1.01 10.43
N PHE A 110 2.87 0.00 9.61
CA PHE A 110 3.15 -0.04 8.18
C PHE A 110 4.65 -0.20 7.90
N LEU A 111 5.51 0.55 8.59
CA LEU A 111 6.96 0.41 8.46
C LEU A 111 7.42 -1.01 8.83
N ARG A 112 6.84 -1.60 9.87
CA ARG A 112 7.13 -2.99 10.26
C ARG A 112 6.79 -3.98 9.15
N MET A 113 5.65 -3.80 8.46
CA MET A 113 5.30 -4.65 7.32
C MET A 113 6.28 -4.48 6.16
N LEU A 114 6.59 -3.25 5.76
CA LEU A 114 7.54 -3.00 4.67
C LEU A 114 8.94 -3.54 4.97
N ASN A 115 9.36 -3.49 6.23
CA ASN A 115 10.64 -4.07 6.62
C ASN A 115 10.65 -5.59 6.47
N ARG A 116 9.55 -6.28 6.79
CA ARG A 116 9.41 -7.73 6.55
C ARG A 116 9.43 -8.07 5.06
N GLU A 117 8.72 -7.31 4.24
CA GLU A 117 8.76 -7.48 2.78
C GLU A 117 10.18 -7.32 2.23
N LEU A 118 10.95 -6.38 2.77
CA LEU A 118 12.36 -6.19 2.41
C LEU A 118 13.29 -7.26 2.99
N GLU A 119 12.91 -7.97 4.07
CA GLU A 119 13.65 -9.13 4.57
C GLU A 119 13.49 -10.32 3.61
N GLU A 120 12.32 -10.46 3.00
CA GLU A 120 12.02 -11.51 2.01
C GLU A 120 12.59 -11.19 0.61
N ASP A 121 12.41 -9.96 0.11
CA ASP A 121 12.98 -9.51 -1.17
C ASP A 121 13.66 -8.13 -1.06
N VAL A 122 14.94 -8.16 -0.70
CA VAL A 122 15.81 -6.99 -0.62
C VAL A 122 16.02 -6.31 -1.99
N ARG A 123 15.69 -6.97 -3.12
CA ARG A 123 15.96 -6.43 -4.46
C ARG A 123 14.73 -5.82 -5.13
N ASN A 124 13.59 -5.78 -4.45
CA ASN A 124 12.39 -5.16 -4.97
C ASN A 124 12.42 -3.62 -4.83
N PRO A 125 12.57 -2.86 -5.93
CA PRO A 125 12.63 -1.40 -5.86
C PRO A 125 11.30 -0.75 -5.47
N ASP A 126 10.15 -1.39 -5.74
CA ASP A 126 8.83 -0.86 -5.42
C ASP A 126 8.65 -0.68 -3.91
N ILE A 127 9.15 -1.62 -3.11
CA ILE A 127 9.04 -1.57 -1.64
C ILE A 127 9.86 -0.40 -1.07
N TYR A 128 11.04 -0.13 -1.63
CA TYR A 128 11.84 1.05 -1.26
C TYR A 128 11.14 2.36 -1.65
N VAL A 129 10.59 2.45 -2.86
CA VAL A 129 9.82 3.64 -3.30
C VAL A 129 8.66 3.89 -2.35
N LEU A 130 7.99 2.81 -1.96
CA LEU A 130 6.85 2.86 -1.09
C LEU A 130 7.23 3.34 0.32
N ARG A 131 8.28 2.76 0.92
CA ARG A 131 8.77 3.19 2.22
C ARG A 131 9.22 4.66 2.20
N ALA A 132 9.89 5.08 1.12
CA ALA A 132 10.30 6.47 0.94
C ALA A 132 9.11 7.45 0.87
N PHE A 133 8.04 7.08 0.16
CA PHE A 133 6.82 7.90 0.08
C PHE A 133 6.24 8.17 1.48
N PHE A 134 6.24 7.15 2.34
CA PHE A 134 5.75 7.29 3.71
C PHE A 134 6.70 8.08 4.60
N TYR A 135 8.01 7.81 4.54
CA TYR A 135 8.99 8.63 5.23
C TYR A 135 8.85 10.11 4.89
N LYS A 136 8.59 10.44 3.61
CA LYS A 136 8.29 11.80 3.19
C LYS A 136 7.03 12.38 3.83
N ARG A 137 5.94 11.60 3.87
CA ARG A 137 4.64 12.03 4.43
C ARG A 137 4.76 12.37 5.92
N PHE A 138 5.61 11.65 6.65
CA PHE A 138 5.83 11.82 8.09
C PHE A 138 7.09 12.64 8.44
N GLY A 139 7.66 13.36 7.46
CA GLY A 139 8.76 14.30 7.69
C GLY A 139 10.14 13.67 7.90
N GLN A 140 10.30 12.36 7.69
CA GLN A 140 11.57 11.64 7.80
C GLN A 140 12.36 11.72 6.47
N LEU A 141 12.71 12.93 6.05
CA LEU A 141 13.22 13.20 4.69
C LEU A 141 14.56 12.52 4.39
N ALA A 142 15.46 12.42 5.38
CA ALA A 142 16.74 11.73 5.22
C ALA A 142 16.56 10.23 4.90
N LEU A 143 15.59 9.57 5.55
CA LEU A 143 15.27 8.16 5.29
C LEU A 143 14.58 8.00 3.92
N CYS A 144 13.68 8.93 3.59
CA CYS A 144 13.07 9.01 2.26
C CYS A 144 14.15 9.09 1.15
N HIS A 145 15.11 10.01 1.29
CA HIS A 145 16.22 10.16 0.36
C HIS A 145 17.01 8.85 0.19
N GLN A 146 17.34 8.20 1.31
CA GLN A 146 18.14 6.98 1.31
C GLN A 146 17.43 5.82 0.58
N ASP A 147 16.12 5.69 0.75
CA ASP A 147 15.33 4.65 0.09
C ASP A 147 15.09 4.95 -1.39
N ILE A 148 14.88 6.22 -1.78
CA ILE A 148 14.84 6.60 -3.20
C ILE A 148 16.16 6.24 -3.89
N GLN A 149 17.30 6.51 -3.25
CA GLN A 149 18.59 6.13 -3.81
C GLN A 149 18.76 4.61 -3.93
N ARG A 150 18.27 3.82 -2.96
CA ARG A 150 18.28 2.35 -3.06
C ARG A 150 17.41 1.87 -4.22
N ALA A 151 16.19 2.38 -4.35
CA ALA A 151 15.29 2.04 -5.45
C ALA A 151 15.93 2.34 -6.82
N LEU A 152 16.51 3.54 -7.00
CA LEU A 152 17.15 3.95 -8.25
C LEU A 152 18.47 3.20 -8.54
N LYS A 153 19.17 2.71 -7.51
CA LYS A 153 20.33 1.82 -7.69
C LYS A 153 19.92 0.44 -8.19
N LEU A 154 18.79 -0.08 -7.71
CA LEU A 154 18.24 -1.36 -8.15
C LEU A 154 17.64 -1.25 -9.55
N GLU A 155 16.85 -0.21 -9.80
CA GLU A 155 16.23 0.07 -11.08
C GLU A 155 16.32 1.56 -11.46
N PRO A 156 17.33 1.94 -12.26
CA PRO A 156 17.57 3.35 -12.62
C PRO A 156 16.44 4.01 -13.40
N GLN A 157 15.63 3.23 -14.13
CA GLN A 157 14.51 3.73 -14.95
C GLN A 157 13.16 3.66 -14.25
N HIS A 158 13.15 3.35 -12.95
CA HIS A 158 11.93 3.25 -12.17
C HIS A 158 11.20 4.60 -12.09
N ARG A 159 10.08 4.71 -12.80
CA ARG A 159 9.36 5.99 -12.99
C ARG A 159 8.91 6.64 -11.68
N ALA A 160 8.33 5.85 -10.77
CA ALA A 160 7.86 6.37 -9.49
C ALA A 160 9.01 6.87 -8.59
N ALA A 161 10.12 6.14 -8.53
CA ALA A 161 11.33 6.57 -7.81
C ALA A 161 11.89 7.89 -8.37
N GLN A 162 11.99 8.02 -9.70
CA GLN A 162 12.44 9.25 -10.35
C GLN A 162 11.49 10.43 -10.08
N ALA A 163 10.18 10.22 -10.18
CA ALA A 163 9.20 11.26 -9.89
C ALA A 163 9.27 11.72 -8.43
N LEU A 164 9.41 10.77 -7.49
CA LEU A 164 9.55 11.06 -6.06
C LEU A 164 10.85 11.83 -5.76
N TRP A 165 11.96 11.42 -6.39
CA TRP A 165 13.26 12.09 -6.33
C TRP A 165 13.20 13.54 -6.80
N GLN A 166 12.69 13.77 -8.02
CA GLN A 166 12.57 15.11 -8.60
C GLN A 166 11.71 16.02 -7.72
N ARG A 167 10.62 15.48 -7.16
CA ARG A 167 9.77 16.23 -6.23
C ARG A 167 10.47 16.56 -4.93
N LEU A 168 11.28 15.64 -4.37
CA LEU A 168 12.06 15.86 -3.16
C LEU A 168 13.11 16.96 -3.36
N LEU A 169 13.89 16.88 -4.44
CA LEU A 169 14.91 17.87 -4.78
C LEU A 169 14.32 19.26 -4.99
N ARG A 170 13.22 19.35 -5.75
CA ARG A 170 12.52 20.62 -5.98
C ARG A 170 12.08 21.26 -4.66
N GLN A 171 11.51 20.47 -3.76
CA GLN A 171 11.10 20.97 -2.44
C GLN A 171 12.30 21.41 -1.59
N GLY A 172 13.43 20.71 -1.67
CA GLY A 172 14.67 21.12 -1.01
C GLY A 172 15.20 22.47 -1.52
N GLN A 173 15.20 22.68 -2.83
CA GLN A 173 15.60 23.95 -3.45
C GLN A 173 14.66 25.09 -3.08
N GLU A 174 13.34 24.85 -3.09
CA GLU A 174 12.34 25.82 -2.67
C GLU A 174 12.53 26.19 -1.18
N ALA A 175 12.77 25.21 -0.31
CA ALA A 175 13.05 25.44 1.11
C ALA A 175 14.34 26.25 1.30
N LYS A 176 15.43 25.94 0.58
CA LYS A 176 16.66 26.75 0.60
C LYS A 176 16.36 28.22 0.21
N ALA A 177 15.60 28.45 -0.86
CA ALA A 177 15.26 29.80 -1.28
C ALA A 177 14.45 30.55 -0.21
N GLN A 178 13.50 29.87 0.43
CA GLN A 178 12.74 30.43 1.56
C GLN A 178 13.64 30.71 2.77
N ALA A 179 14.62 29.86 3.05
CA ALA A 179 15.58 30.08 4.12
C ALA A 179 16.34 31.39 3.94
N VAL A 180 16.82 31.67 2.72
CA VAL A 180 17.50 32.94 2.38
C VAL A 180 16.57 34.12 2.59
N LEU A 181 15.34 34.06 2.09
CA LEU A 181 14.38 35.16 2.23
C LEU A 181 14.06 35.46 3.70
N LYS A 182 13.81 34.43 4.50
CA LYS A 182 13.53 34.56 5.94
C LYS A 182 14.74 35.15 6.69
N ALA A 183 15.95 34.72 6.34
CA ALA A 183 17.17 35.27 6.92
C ALA A 183 17.34 36.76 6.61
N LEU A 184 17.07 37.18 5.36
CA LEU A 184 17.12 38.59 4.94
C LEU A 184 16.06 39.45 5.65
N CYS A 185 14.90 38.88 5.97
CA CYS A 185 13.85 39.54 6.75
C CYS A 185 14.11 39.54 8.26
N GLY A 186 15.20 38.94 8.75
CA GLY A 186 15.53 38.84 10.17
C GLY A 186 14.83 37.68 10.91
N ASP A 187 14.03 36.85 10.23
CA ASP A 187 13.46 35.63 10.79
C ASP A 187 14.47 34.47 10.73
N LEU A 188 15.46 34.53 11.61
CA LEU A 188 16.52 33.51 11.68
C LEU A 188 15.97 32.13 12.09
N ARG A 189 14.90 32.09 12.89
CA ARG A 189 14.32 30.82 13.35
C ARG A 189 13.61 30.11 12.21
N GLY A 190 12.81 30.84 11.43
CA GLY A 190 12.20 30.30 10.22
C GLY A 190 13.24 29.94 9.16
N ALA A 191 14.30 30.74 9.01
CA ALA A 191 15.40 30.42 8.10
C ALA A 191 16.10 29.10 8.45
N LEU A 192 16.39 28.88 9.75
CA LEU A 192 16.99 27.64 10.24
C LEU A 192 16.08 26.42 10.04
N TYR A 193 14.76 26.60 10.16
CA TYR A 193 13.80 25.53 9.88
C TYR A 193 13.85 25.12 8.40
N GLU A 194 13.75 26.09 7.49
CA GLU A 194 13.73 25.82 6.04
C GLU A 194 15.06 25.24 5.54
N ILE A 195 16.20 25.72 6.06
CA ILE A 195 17.51 25.17 5.66
C ILE A 195 17.69 23.74 6.17
N SER A 196 17.17 23.43 7.36
CA SER A 196 17.20 22.05 7.89
C SER A 196 16.39 21.12 6.99
N PHE A 197 15.17 21.52 6.60
CA PHE A 197 14.36 20.77 5.63
C PHE A 197 15.13 20.54 4.31
N ALA A 198 15.79 21.57 3.77
CA ALA A 198 16.60 21.45 2.57
C ALA A 198 17.72 20.40 2.76
N THR A 199 18.50 20.50 3.84
CA THR A 199 19.59 19.54 4.11
C THR A 199 19.11 18.10 4.28
N GLU A 200 17.93 17.88 4.86
CA GLU A 200 17.40 16.52 5.01
C GLU A 200 16.83 15.95 3.69
N SER A 201 16.39 16.82 2.78
CA SER A 201 15.89 16.42 1.46
C SER A 201 17.01 15.99 0.49
N ASP A 202 18.20 16.60 0.60
CA ASP A 202 19.43 16.16 -0.06
C ASP A 202 20.64 16.33 0.87
N PRO A 203 20.98 15.29 1.66
CA PRO A 203 22.11 15.35 2.58
C PRO A 203 23.47 15.49 1.89
N LEU A 204 23.56 15.24 0.58
CA LEU A 204 24.81 15.31 -0.18
C LEU A 204 25.00 16.66 -0.90
N ALA A 205 23.95 17.48 -0.96
CA ALA A 205 24.02 18.80 -1.58
C ALA A 205 24.80 19.78 -0.69
N ALA A 206 26.09 19.96 -0.99
CA ALA A 206 26.98 20.91 -0.31
C ALA A 206 26.40 22.33 -0.25
N GLU A 207 25.59 22.69 -1.24
CA GLU A 207 24.94 23.98 -1.35
C GLU A 207 23.83 24.25 -0.32
N PHE A 208 23.39 23.24 0.44
CA PHE A 208 22.44 23.40 1.55
C PHE A 208 23.14 23.71 2.88
N PHE A 209 24.45 23.56 2.96
CA PHE A 209 25.23 23.84 4.17
C PHE A 209 25.77 25.27 4.24
N THR A 210 25.60 26.08 3.19
CA THR A 210 26.22 27.42 3.08
C THR A 210 25.59 28.49 3.97
N LEU A 211 24.43 28.22 4.58
CA LEU A 211 23.66 29.17 5.39
C LEU A 211 23.63 28.80 6.89
N ARG A 212 24.35 27.75 7.29
CA ARG A 212 24.35 27.24 8.67
C ARG A 212 25.40 27.91 9.53
#